data_AF-A0A4Q0T3T1-F1
#
_entry.id   AF-A0A4Q0T3T1-F1
#
_cell.length_a   1.000
_cell.length_b   1.000
_cell.length_c   1.000
_cell.angle_alpha   90.00
_cell.angle_beta   90.00
_cell.angle_gamma   90.00
#
_symmetry.space_group_name_H-M   'P 1'
#
loop_
_entity.id
_entity.type
_entity.pdbx_description
1 polymer ?
#
loop_
_entity_poly.entity_id
_entity_poly.type
_entity_poly.pdbx_seq_one_letter_code
_entity_poly.pdbx_strand_id
1 'polypeptide(L)'
;MSATKYSSPTGSNASTSQVLTIEEGKELVRLCRTGRLYEVDAWIAAGKSLCVPSEFKKTPLQVAVDIGFHSLIRLLARHERDVANLNRSLSDAVAIRSLDAVALLLEHGADLKSIPLADVLLSWDPKLIQLFLDGEAEVIEGLPFTVAFCAKIRTALRPFMNFKQSHSKLGTGLQDQLERALRHFSREGDLKWVSLLLWAGADPRSIGPSGMDEHDPESYVSALEQAAASSHVEILKKFKLDRDRDDLSRLLCEASFGQSSSVLVYLLELGARPNDRANGGSTPLSRCLHFVHFEGIGIHIFPGKRTVYSVSTSLEKIRILAEHGAFWNPDDVYEMNSLRRTLLECEPEVSIALFKIFVSNAVCSQNTWKSLFSSVRFRQHLEKESWWLTRLKLRGLAAGPPTKGQGGTASSPRISRRLLAHYDREQLYRQVWEQPMQKLAKEYGVSDVALSKTCRKLRVPVPGRGFWAKKQAGVPLPKRPQLPILG
;
A
#
# COMPACT_ATOMS: atom_id res chain seq x y z
N MET A 1 48.04 -80.62 -12.58
CA MET A 1 48.11 -79.73 -13.76
C MET A 1 46.68 -79.43 -14.19
N SER A 2 46.17 -78.22 -14.32
CA SER A 2 46.52 -76.88 -13.81
C SER A 2 45.23 -76.09 -14.04
N ALA A 3 44.77 -75.37 -13.03
CA ALA A 3 43.63 -74.47 -13.14
C ALA A 3 44.09 -73.14 -13.74
N THR A 4 43.29 -72.54 -14.62
CA THR A 4 43.29 -71.08 -14.80
C THR A 4 41.93 -70.63 -15.31
N LYS A 5 41.19 -69.96 -14.41
CA LYS A 5 39.94 -69.26 -14.70
C LYS A 5 40.25 -67.97 -15.45
N TYR A 6 39.49 -67.70 -16.50
CA TYR A 6 39.35 -66.37 -17.08
C TYR A 6 38.68 -65.43 -16.07
N SER A 7 39.32 -64.29 -15.81
CA SER A 7 38.70 -63.12 -15.21
C SER A 7 38.97 -61.91 -16.10
N SER A 8 37.89 -61.24 -16.48
CA SER A 8 37.85 -59.87 -17.00
C SER A 8 36.60 -59.23 -16.37
N PRO A 9 36.35 -57.93 -16.51
CA PRO A 9 37.20 -56.78 -16.17
C PRO A 9 36.39 -55.77 -15.33
N THR A 10 36.92 -55.22 -14.25
CA THR A 10 36.25 -54.08 -13.57
C THR A 10 37.27 -53.16 -12.90
N GLY A 11 37.63 -52.10 -13.60
CA GLY A 11 38.32 -50.93 -13.05
C GLY A 11 37.57 -49.69 -13.49
N SER A 12 36.47 -49.40 -12.82
CA SER A 12 35.64 -48.21 -12.96
C SER A 12 36.42 -46.96 -12.52
N ASN A 13 36.93 -46.17 -13.47
CA ASN A 13 37.32 -44.78 -13.20
C ASN A 13 36.09 -43.87 -13.28
N ALA A 14 35.22 -43.99 -12.28
CA ALA A 14 34.32 -42.92 -11.89
C ALA A 14 35.02 -42.14 -10.77
N SER A 15 35.77 -41.09 -11.13
CA SER A 15 36.35 -40.17 -10.15
C SER A 15 35.22 -39.33 -9.54
N THR A 16 34.64 -39.83 -8.46
CA THR A 16 33.77 -39.07 -7.56
C THR A 16 34.51 -37.81 -7.12
N SER A 17 33.90 -36.64 -7.36
CA SER A 17 34.41 -35.36 -6.88
C SER A 17 34.41 -35.38 -5.35
N GLN A 18 35.55 -35.72 -4.75
CA GLN A 18 35.69 -35.81 -3.30
C GLN A 18 35.78 -34.38 -2.75
N VAL A 19 34.89 -34.02 -1.82
CA VAL A 19 34.96 -32.73 -1.11
C VAL A 19 36.24 -32.71 -0.27
N LEU A 20 36.97 -31.60 -0.30
CA LEU A 20 38.20 -31.41 0.47
C LEU A 20 37.96 -31.47 1.98
N THR A 21 38.99 -31.81 2.76
CA THR A 21 38.95 -31.59 4.21
C THR A 21 38.95 -30.09 4.54
N ILE A 22 38.57 -29.72 5.77
CA ILE A 22 38.56 -28.31 6.19
C ILE A 22 39.95 -27.67 6.08
N GLU A 23 41.02 -28.38 6.43
CA GLU A 23 42.39 -27.84 6.36
C GLU A 23 42.88 -27.70 4.92
N GLU A 24 42.60 -28.68 4.06
CA GLU A 24 42.90 -28.56 2.63
C GLU A 24 42.10 -27.44 1.95
N GLY A 25 40.83 -27.28 2.33
CA GLY A 25 39.99 -26.18 1.86
C GLY A 25 40.52 -24.81 2.29
N LYS A 26 40.99 -24.68 3.55
CA LYS A 26 41.64 -23.44 4.04
C LYS A 26 42.89 -23.13 3.24
N GLU A 27 43.72 -24.13 2.97
CA GLU A 27 44.95 -23.94 2.21
C GLU A 27 44.66 -23.55 0.76
N LEU A 28 43.79 -24.25 0.06
CA LEU A 28 43.42 -23.90 -1.32
C LEU A 28 42.84 -22.48 -1.41
N VAL A 29 41.95 -22.11 -0.47
CA VAL A 29 41.39 -20.75 -0.41
C VAL A 29 42.46 -19.71 -0.11
N ARG A 30 43.44 -20.02 0.76
CA ARG A 30 44.59 -19.14 1.04
C ARG A 30 45.44 -18.93 -0.21
N LEU A 31 45.74 -20.00 -0.96
CA LEU A 31 46.49 -19.93 -2.22
C LEU A 31 45.76 -19.05 -3.25
N CYS A 32 44.45 -19.23 -3.40
CA CYS A 32 43.64 -18.42 -4.28
C CYS A 32 43.63 -16.94 -3.85
N ARG A 33 43.37 -16.67 -2.57
CA ARG A 33 43.32 -15.30 -2.02
C ARG A 33 44.65 -14.56 -2.13
N THR A 34 45.77 -15.29 -2.08
CA THR A 34 47.12 -14.72 -2.22
C THR A 34 47.64 -14.73 -3.66
N GLY A 35 46.84 -15.18 -4.63
CA GLY A 35 47.21 -15.18 -6.04
C GLY A 35 48.37 -16.11 -6.39
N ARG A 36 48.53 -17.24 -5.69
CA ARG A 36 49.59 -18.22 -5.98
C ARG A 36 49.21 -19.14 -7.15
N LEU A 37 49.10 -18.56 -8.35
CA LEU A 37 48.61 -19.26 -9.56
C LEU A 37 49.31 -20.60 -9.81
N TYR A 38 50.64 -20.64 -9.77
CA TYR A 38 51.41 -21.87 -10.03
C TYR A 38 51.23 -22.93 -8.94
N GLU A 39 50.99 -22.54 -7.69
CA GLU A 39 50.71 -23.48 -6.61
C GLU A 39 49.31 -24.09 -6.76
N VAL A 40 48.33 -23.29 -7.24
CA VAL A 40 46.99 -23.77 -7.58
C VAL A 40 47.02 -24.68 -8.82
N ASP A 41 47.82 -24.35 -9.84
CA ASP A 41 48.00 -25.20 -11.03
C ASP A 41 48.64 -26.55 -10.65
N ALA A 42 49.69 -26.53 -9.80
CA ALA A 42 50.28 -27.75 -9.27
C ALA A 42 49.29 -28.56 -8.41
N TRP A 43 48.41 -27.90 -7.65
CA TRP A 43 47.34 -28.55 -6.89
C TRP A 43 46.38 -29.33 -7.81
N ILE A 44 45.97 -28.71 -8.92
CA ILE A 44 45.10 -29.33 -9.92
C ILE A 44 45.83 -30.47 -10.66
N ALA A 45 47.09 -30.26 -11.05
CA ALA A 45 47.91 -31.26 -11.74
C ALA A 45 48.15 -32.51 -10.88
N ALA A 46 48.18 -32.36 -9.55
CA ALA A 46 48.23 -33.47 -8.60
C ALA A 46 46.90 -34.25 -8.47
N GLY A 47 45.86 -33.86 -9.22
CA GLY A 47 44.54 -34.50 -9.20
C GLY A 47 43.71 -34.19 -7.95
N LYS A 48 44.10 -33.17 -7.17
CA LYS A 48 43.36 -32.78 -5.97
C LYS A 48 42.08 -32.04 -6.35
N SER A 49 41.05 -32.22 -5.52
CA SER A 49 39.75 -31.58 -5.70
C SER A 49 39.81 -30.06 -5.53
N LEU A 50 38.86 -29.37 -6.18
CA LEU A 50 38.58 -27.94 -6.00
C LEU A 50 37.33 -27.69 -5.15
N CYS A 51 36.57 -28.74 -4.84
CA CYS A 51 35.31 -28.63 -4.09
C CYS A 51 35.61 -28.46 -2.59
N VAL A 52 35.36 -27.24 -2.09
CA VAL A 52 35.48 -26.92 -0.66
C VAL A 52 34.20 -27.30 0.12
N PRO A 53 34.31 -27.61 1.42
CA PRO A 53 33.15 -27.85 2.29
C PRO A 53 32.14 -26.68 2.33
N SER A 54 30.87 -26.98 2.64
CA SER A 54 29.78 -25.99 2.71
C SER A 54 29.96 -24.90 3.77
N GLU A 55 30.82 -25.14 4.76
CA GLU A 55 31.19 -24.21 5.82
C GLU A 55 31.97 -22.99 5.28
N PHE A 56 32.54 -23.10 4.08
CA PHE A 56 33.21 -22.00 3.41
C PHE A 56 32.19 -21.06 2.76
N LYS A 57 32.28 -19.77 3.10
CA LYS A 57 31.40 -18.74 2.54
C LYS A 57 31.54 -18.54 1.03
N LYS A 58 32.72 -18.83 0.48
CA LYS A 58 33.05 -18.63 -0.94
C LYS A 58 33.87 -19.80 -1.46
N THR A 59 33.61 -20.21 -2.69
CA THR A 59 34.42 -21.20 -3.40
C THR A 59 35.74 -20.60 -3.89
N PRO A 60 36.75 -21.43 -4.23
CA PRO A 60 38.01 -20.93 -4.80
C PRO A 60 37.81 -20.02 -6.02
N LEU A 61 36.84 -20.34 -6.88
CA LEU A 61 36.49 -19.52 -8.05
C LEU A 61 35.92 -18.16 -7.65
N GLN A 62 34.98 -18.12 -6.70
CA GLN A 62 34.43 -16.85 -6.18
C GLN A 62 35.53 -15.99 -5.54
N VAL A 63 36.48 -16.60 -4.83
CA VAL A 63 37.64 -15.89 -4.28
C VAL A 63 38.52 -15.31 -5.39
N ALA A 64 38.74 -16.04 -6.47
CA ALA A 64 39.50 -15.55 -7.62
C ALA A 64 38.79 -14.38 -8.33
N VAL A 65 37.46 -14.42 -8.42
CA VAL A 65 36.63 -13.32 -8.95
C VAL A 65 36.74 -12.08 -8.07
N ASP A 66 36.59 -12.22 -6.75
CA ASP A 66 36.69 -11.10 -5.79
C ASP A 66 38.00 -10.33 -5.91
N ILE A 67 39.11 -11.04 -6.06
CA ILE A 67 40.44 -10.41 -6.19
C ILE A 67 40.73 -9.89 -7.61
N GLY A 68 39.88 -10.21 -8.59
CA GLY A 68 40.04 -9.79 -9.98
C GLY A 68 41.21 -10.47 -10.71
N PHE A 69 41.65 -11.66 -10.27
CA PHE A 69 42.82 -12.32 -10.87
C PHE A 69 42.41 -13.12 -12.11
N HIS A 70 42.40 -12.45 -13.26
CA HIS A 70 42.04 -13.01 -14.57
C HIS A 70 42.57 -14.43 -14.85
N SER A 71 43.88 -14.66 -14.78
CA SER A 71 44.47 -15.98 -15.08
C SER A 71 44.04 -17.07 -14.09
N LEU A 72 43.81 -16.71 -12.83
CA LEU A 72 43.34 -17.66 -11.82
C LEU A 72 41.86 -17.99 -12.02
N ILE A 73 41.02 -16.99 -12.37
CA ILE A 73 39.63 -17.22 -12.75
C ILE A 73 39.60 -18.16 -13.96
N ARG A 74 40.45 -17.93 -14.98
CA ARG A 74 40.55 -18.80 -16.17
C ARG A 74 40.87 -20.24 -15.80
N LEU A 75 41.89 -20.42 -14.98
CA LEU A 75 42.33 -21.74 -14.54
C LEU A 75 41.21 -22.46 -13.80
N LEU A 76 40.61 -21.81 -12.80
CA LEU A 76 39.57 -22.42 -11.96
C LEU A 76 38.28 -22.68 -12.76
N ALA A 77 37.83 -21.75 -13.58
CA ALA A 77 36.60 -21.90 -14.38
C ALA A 77 36.73 -23.03 -15.40
N ARG A 78 37.90 -23.23 -16.02
CA ARG A 78 38.17 -24.35 -16.93
C ARG A 78 38.03 -25.72 -16.27
N HIS A 79 38.31 -25.80 -14.98
CA HIS A 79 38.24 -27.04 -14.21
C HIS A 79 36.94 -27.15 -13.38
N GLU A 80 36.06 -26.15 -13.45
CA GLU A 80 34.77 -26.17 -12.77
C GLU A 80 33.74 -26.98 -13.58
N ARG A 81 33.08 -27.92 -12.91
CA ARG A 81 32.04 -28.77 -13.51
C ARG A 81 30.66 -28.43 -12.96
N ASP A 82 30.59 -27.71 -11.85
CA ASP A 82 29.35 -27.25 -11.25
C ASP A 82 28.91 -25.91 -11.87
N VAL A 83 27.93 -25.99 -12.78
CA VAL A 83 27.31 -24.80 -13.40
C VAL A 83 26.69 -23.87 -12.35
N ALA A 84 26.20 -24.39 -11.22
CA ALA A 84 25.66 -23.53 -10.17
C ALA A 84 26.77 -22.70 -9.49
N ASN A 85 27.99 -23.23 -9.38
CA ASN A 85 29.13 -22.46 -8.89
C ASN A 85 29.61 -21.41 -9.92
N LEU A 86 29.60 -21.75 -11.21
CA LEU A 86 29.87 -20.80 -12.30
C LEU A 86 28.86 -19.64 -12.27
N ASN A 87 27.57 -19.93 -12.13
CA ASN A 87 26.51 -18.92 -12.08
C ASN A 87 26.62 -18.03 -10.82
N ARG A 88 26.94 -18.60 -9.66
CA ARG A 88 27.21 -17.80 -8.45
C ARG A 88 28.42 -16.87 -8.64
N SER A 89 29.48 -17.38 -9.27
CA SER A 89 30.68 -16.59 -9.58
C SER A 89 30.39 -15.52 -10.63
N LEU A 90 29.47 -15.78 -11.58
CA LEU A 90 28.99 -14.81 -12.55
C LEU A 90 28.21 -13.68 -11.86
N SER A 91 27.34 -14.02 -10.91
CA SER A 91 26.65 -13.04 -10.06
C SER A 91 27.63 -12.15 -9.31
N ASP A 92 28.68 -12.73 -8.71
CA ASP A 92 29.73 -11.96 -8.03
C ASP A 92 30.47 -11.04 -9.00
N ALA A 93 30.81 -11.53 -10.20
CA ALA A 93 31.48 -10.76 -11.25
C ALA A 93 30.65 -9.55 -11.72
N VAL A 94 29.33 -9.73 -11.88
CA VAL A 94 28.38 -8.64 -12.19
C VAL A 94 28.32 -7.62 -11.06
N ALA A 95 28.24 -8.08 -9.80
CA ALA A 95 28.17 -7.20 -8.64
C ALA A 95 29.42 -6.29 -8.49
N ILE A 96 30.61 -6.82 -8.80
CA ILE A 96 31.87 -6.04 -8.80
C ILE A 96 32.13 -5.29 -10.12
N ARG A 97 31.23 -5.43 -11.12
CA ARG A 97 31.31 -4.79 -12.44
C ARG A 97 32.52 -5.22 -13.29
N SER A 98 32.96 -6.46 -13.14
CA SER A 98 34.13 -6.98 -13.87
C SER A 98 33.70 -7.61 -15.20
N LEU A 99 33.73 -6.83 -16.28
CA LEU A 99 33.43 -7.32 -17.63
C LEU A 99 34.33 -8.47 -18.06
N ASP A 100 35.62 -8.41 -17.71
CA ASP A 100 36.58 -9.46 -18.08
C ASP A 100 36.26 -10.78 -17.36
N ALA A 101 35.88 -10.72 -16.08
CA ALA A 101 35.46 -11.91 -15.33
C ALA A 101 34.12 -12.46 -15.86
N VAL A 102 33.17 -11.58 -16.19
CA VAL A 102 31.90 -11.97 -16.82
C VAL A 102 32.15 -12.69 -18.14
N ALA A 103 32.91 -12.09 -19.06
CA ALA A 103 33.23 -12.69 -20.36
C ALA A 103 33.88 -14.07 -20.18
N LEU A 104 34.84 -14.16 -19.24
CA LEU A 104 35.55 -15.41 -18.99
C LEU A 104 34.65 -16.50 -18.39
N LEU A 105 33.74 -16.16 -17.49
CA LEU A 105 32.81 -17.13 -16.92
C LEU A 105 31.80 -17.63 -17.95
N LEU A 106 31.33 -16.75 -18.85
CA LEU A 106 30.46 -17.13 -19.97
C LEU A 106 31.18 -18.05 -20.96
N GLU A 107 32.45 -17.79 -21.27
CA GLU A 107 33.29 -18.68 -22.11
C GLU A 107 33.40 -20.11 -21.55
N HIS A 108 33.29 -20.25 -20.23
CA HIS A 108 33.39 -21.54 -19.53
C HIS A 108 32.03 -22.14 -19.14
N GLY A 109 30.93 -21.61 -19.69
CA GLY A 109 29.60 -22.22 -19.57
C GLY A 109 28.73 -21.70 -18.44
N ALA A 110 29.07 -20.54 -17.83
CA ALA A 110 28.11 -19.83 -16.99
C ALA A 110 26.92 -19.37 -17.84
N ASP A 111 25.72 -19.50 -17.30
CA ASP A 111 24.50 -19.11 -18.00
C ASP A 111 24.16 -17.65 -17.72
N LEU A 112 24.16 -16.83 -18.77
CA LEU A 112 23.77 -15.43 -18.69
C LEU A 112 22.33 -15.26 -18.15
N LYS A 113 21.42 -16.17 -18.50
CA LYS A 113 20.01 -16.12 -18.09
C LYS A 113 19.81 -16.48 -16.62
N SER A 114 20.83 -16.99 -15.95
CA SER A 114 20.80 -17.26 -14.50
C SER A 114 20.81 -15.99 -13.64
N ILE A 115 21.21 -14.85 -14.20
CA ILE A 115 21.26 -13.57 -13.48
C ILE A 115 20.05 -12.72 -13.86
N PRO A 116 19.18 -12.34 -12.90
CA PRO A 116 18.07 -11.43 -13.15
C PRO A 116 18.54 -10.08 -13.69
N LEU A 117 17.86 -9.56 -14.71
CA LEU A 117 18.21 -8.26 -15.29
C LEU A 117 18.16 -7.12 -14.27
N ALA A 118 17.29 -7.21 -13.25
CA ALA A 118 17.21 -6.23 -12.18
C ALA A 118 18.55 -6.06 -11.45
N ASP A 119 19.25 -7.16 -11.14
CA ASP A 119 20.56 -7.14 -10.46
C ASP A 119 21.63 -6.51 -11.34
N VAL A 120 21.59 -6.80 -12.65
CA VAL A 120 22.49 -6.20 -13.64
C VAL A 120 22.25 -4.70 -13.74
N LEU A 121 21.00 -4.25 -13.78
CA LEU A 121 20.67 -2.82 -13.81
C LEU A 121 21.15 -2.11 -12.55
N LEU A 122 21.06 -2.76 -11.37
CA LEU A 122 21.59 -2.24 -10.10
C LEU A 122 23.12 -2.15 -10.04
N SER A 123 23.84 -2.75 -10.99
CA SER A 123 25.28 -2.51 -11.17
C SER A 123 25.58 -1.10 -11.70
N TRP A 124 24.66 -0.47 -12.42
CA TRP A 124 24.79 0.86 -13.07
C TRP A 124 25.78 0.90 -14.24
N ASP A 125 26.36 -0.22 -14.65
CA ASP A 125 27.34 -0.29 -15.73
C ASP A 125 26.63 -0.42 -17.10
N PRO A 126 26.72 0.59 -17.99
CA PRO A 126 26.04 0.55 -19.29
C PRO A 126 26.48 -0.61 -20.19
N LYS A 127 27.75 -1.05 -20.09
CA LYS A 127 28.26 -2.15 -20.91
C LYS A 127 27.70 -3.49 -20.45
N LEU A 128 27.61 -3.71 -19.13
CA LEU A 128 26.94 -4.90 -18.60
C LEU A 128 25.45 -4.90 -18.93
N ILE A 129 24.76 -3.77 -18.76
CA ILE A 129 23.35 -3.66 -19.13
C ILE A 129 23.15 -4.02 -20.61
N GLN A 130 23.98 -3.48 -21.50
CA GLN A 130 23.88 -3.77 -22.93
C GLN A 130 24.15 -5.25 -23.23
N LEU A 131 25.19 -5.84 -22.63
CA LEU A 131 25.54 -7.26 -22.79
C LEU A 131 24.35 -8.17 -22.45
N PHE A 132 23.66 -7.90 -21.33
CA PHE A 132 22.51 -8.70 -20.90
C PHE A 132 21.28 -8.50 -21.78
N LEU A 133 21.04 -7.28 -22.25
CA LEU A 133 19.95 -7.01 -23.18
C LEU A 133 20.18 -7.69 -24.54
N ASP A 134 21.41 -7.66 -25.05
CA ASP A 134 21.80 -8.34 -26.29
C ASP A 134 21.75 -9.87 -26.14
N GLY A 135 21.97 -10.38 -24.92
CA GLY A 135 21.90 -11.79 -24.57
C GLY A 135 20.49 -12.31 -24.21
N GLU A 136 19.43 -11.61 -24.62
CA GLU A 136 18.03 -12.01 -24.42
C GLU A 136 17.65 -12.21 -22.94
N ALA A 137 18.12 -11.36 -22.04
CA ALA A 137 17.66 -11.36 -20.66
C ALA A 137 16.13 -11.17 -20.57
N GLU A 138 15.50 -11.74 -19.54
CA GLU A 138 14.09 -11.48 -19.24
C GLU A 138 13.91 -10.02 -18.81
N VAL A 139 13.04 -9.28 -19.51
CA VAL A 139 12.90 -7.83 -19.40
C VAL A 139 11.53 -7.39 -18.87
N ILE A 140 10.55 -8.30 -18.77
CA ILE A 140 9.18 -8.01 -18.35
C ILE A 140 8.93 -8.58 -16.96
N GLU A 141 9.16 -9.87 -16.76
CA GLU A 141 8.91 -10.53 -15.48
C GLU A 141 9.81 -9.94 -14.38
N GLY A 142 9.23 -9.69 -13.20
CA GLY A 142 9.94 -9.04 -12.09
C GLY A 142 10.15 -7.52 -12.26
N LEU A 143 9.65 -6.92 -13.36
CA LEU A 143 9.68 -5.48 -13.63
C LEU A 143 11.08 -4.83 -13.47
N PRO A 144 12.13 -5.37 -14.12
CA PRO A 144 13.52 -5.01 -13.85
C PRO A 144 13.82 -3.53 -14.07
N PHE A 145 13.21 -2.89 -15.06
CA PHE A 145 13.38 -1.46 -15.29
C PHE A 145 12.63 -0.61 -14.27
N THR A 146 11.46 -1.02 -13.78
CA THR A 146 10.80 -0.31 -12.66
C THR A 146 11.68 -0.34 -11.43
N VAL A 147 12.26 -1.50 -11.07
CA VAL A 147 13.22 -1.62 -9.96
C VAL A 147 14.39 -0.65 -10.15
N ALA A 148 15.01 -0.67 -11.33
CA ALA A 148 16.15 0.18 -11.63
C ALA A 148 15.82 1.67 -11.58
N PHE A 149 14.67 2.07 -12.13
CA PHE A 149 14.25 3.47 -12.11
C PHE A 149 13.92 3.93 -10.70
N CYS A 150 13.18 3.16 -9.91
CA CYS A 150 12.89 3.47 -8.50
C CYS A 150 14.17 3.54 -7.64
N ALA A 151 15.19 2.73 -7.95
CA ALA A 151 16.53 2.82 -7.36
C ALA A 151 17.36 4.02 -7.87
N LYS A 152 16.82 4.81 -8.81
CA LYS A 152 17.44 5.97 -9.45
C LYS A 152 18.65 5.64 -10.33
N ILE A 153 18.62 4.51 -11.03
CA ILE A 153 19.69 4.10 -11.95
C ILE A 153 19.55 4.86 -13.27
N ARG A 154 20.11 6.07 -13.34
CA ARG A 154 20.01 6.92 -14.55
C ARG A 154 20.65 6.28 -15.78
N THR A 155 21.68 5.45 -15.61
CA THR A 155 22.38 4.77 -16.71
C THR A 155 21.49 3.75 -17.43
N ALA A 156 20.40 3.29 -16.81
CA ALA A 156 19.44 2.37 -17.42
C ALA A 156 18.50 3.03 -18.45
N LEU A 157 18.30 4.35 -18.40
CA LEU A 157 17.32 5.04 -19.26
C LEU A 157 17.63 4.91 -20.75
N ARG A 158 18.90 5.10 -21.14
CA ARG A 158 19.28 5.06 -22.55
C ARG A 158 19.21 3.64 -23.14
N PRO A 159 19.78 2.61 -22.48
CA PRO A 159 19.55 1.22 -22.86
C PRO A 159 18.06 0.87 -22.95
N PHE A 160 17.25 1.28 -21.96
CA PHE A 160 15.81 1.05 -21.98
C PHE A 160 15.13 1.61 -23.23
N MET A 161 15.34 2.89 -23.57
CA MET A 161 14.67 3.48 -24.73
C MET A 161 15.12 2.85 -26.04
N ASN A 162 16.42 2.58 -26.19
CA ASN A 162 16.96 1.91 -27.37
C ASN A 162 16.33 0.52 -27.52
N PHE A 163 16.27 -0.24 -26.43
CA PHE A 163 15.71 -1.59 -26.41
C PHE A 163 14.21 -1.59 -26.72
N LYS A 164 13.45 -0.68 -26.10
CA LYS A 164 12.01 -0.52 -26.36
C LYS A 164 11.73 -0.14 -27.82
N GLN A 165 12.58 0.69 -28.43
CA GLN A 165 12.45 1.08 -29.84
C GLN A 165 12.72 -0.09 -30.78
N SER A 166 13.70 -0.94 -30.50
CA SER A 166 14.02 -2.12 -31.32
C SER A 166 13.09 -3.31 -31.09
N HIS A 167 12.36 -3.36 -29.97
CA HIS A 167 11.49 -4.50 -29.59
C HIS A 167 10.03 -4.09 -29.42
N SER A 168 9.40 -3.61 -30.50
CA SER A 168 8.01 -3.11 -30.49
C SER A 168 6.99 -4.10 -29.91
N LYS A 169 7.20 -5.41 -30.07
CA LYS A 169 6.34 -6.47 -29.52
C LYS A 169 6.26 -6.46 -27.99
N LEU A 170 7.33 -6.04 -27.32
CA LEU A 170 7.40 -5.93 -25.85
C LEU A 170 7.04 -4.51 -25.36
N GLY A 171 6.63 -3.63 -26.28
CA GLY A 171 6.43 -2.21 -26.00
C GLY A 171 5.42 -1.93 -24.89
N THR A 172 4.35 -2.73 -24.77
CA THR A 172 3.32 -2.56 -23.73
C THR A 172 3.87 -2.85 -22.33
N GLY A 173 4.57 -3.97 -22.13
CA GLY A 173 5.17 -4.31 -20.84
C GLY A 173 6.30 -3.37 -20.43
N LEU A 174 7.10 -2.90 -21.39
CA LEU A 174 8.13 -1.89 -21.14
C LEU A 174 7.52 -0.52 -20.83
N GLN A 175 6.42 -0.14 -21.50
CA GLN A 175 5.69 1.10 -21.22
C GLN A 175 5.10 1.06 -19.80
N ASP A 176 4.47 -0.04 -19.40
CA ASP A 176 3.93 -0.19 -18.05
C ASP A 176 5.01 0.02 -16.98
N GLN A 177 6.19 -0.58 -17.16
CA GLN A 177 7.31 -0.39 -16.24
C GLN A 177 7.75 1.07 -16.08
N LEU A 178 7.76 1.82 -17.18
CA LEU A 178 8.10 3.24 -17.21
C LEU A 178 7.04 4.08 -16.50
N GLU A 179 5.76 3.78 -16.71
CA GLU A 179 4.63 4.50 -16.15
C GLU A 179 4.44 4.21 -14.65
N ARG A 180 4.73 2.98 -14.20
CA ARG A 180 4.84 2.65 -12.76
C ARG A 180 5.88 3.50 -12.07
N ALA A 181 7.07 3.61 -12.64
CA ALA A 181 8.13 4.47 -12.11
C ALA A 181 7.67 5.95 -12.09
N LEU A 182 6.93 6.41 -13.11
CA LEU A 182 6.40 7.77 -13.15
C LEU A 182 5.41 8.01 -12.00
N ARG A 183 4.47 7.08 -11.76
CA ARG A 183 3.53 7.15 -10.65
C ARG A 183 4.24 7.16 -9.30
N HIS A 184 5.25 6.31 -9.12
CA HIS A 184 6.10 6.31 -7.92
C HIS A 184 6.75 7.68 -7.68
N PHE A 185 7.48 8.23 -8.66
CA PHE A 185 8.15 9.52 -8.47
C PHE A 185 7.20 10.71 -8.38
N SER A 186 5.99 10.60 -8.93
CA SER A 186 4.94 11.60 -8.77
C SER A 186 4.42 11.64 -7.34
N ARG A 187 4.37 10.50 -6.64
CA ARG A 187 4.03 10.43 -5.21
C ARG A 187 5.17 10.94 -4.32
N GLU A 188 6.40 10.53 -4.61
CA GLU A 188 7.59 10.91 -3.83
C GLU A 188 8.00 12.39 -4.02
N GLY A 189 7.53 13.03 -5.10
CA GLY A 189 7.86 14.44 -5.37
C GLY A 189 9.20 14.65 -6.10
N ASP A 190 9.75 13.62 -6.75
CA ASP A 190 11.02 13.73 -7.46
C ASP A 190 10.84 14.33 -8.87
N LEU A 191 10.80 15.66 -8.94
CA LEU A 191 10.60 16.39 -10.19
C LEU A 191 11.67 16.07 -11.27
N LYS A 192 12.89 15.73 -10.85
CA LYS A 192 13.97 15.37 -11.77
C LYS A 192 13.65 14.05 -12.46
N TRP A 193 13.31 13.02 -11.70
CA TRP A 193 12.95 11.72 -12.28
C TRP A 193 11.63 11.76 -13.06
N VAL A 194 10.63 12.50 -12.59
CA VAL A 194 9.43 12.78 -13.38
C VAL A 194 9.80 13.36 -14.75
N SER A 195 10.67 14.37 -14.78
CA SER A 195 11.11 14.98 -16.04
C SER A 195 11.85 14.02 -16.97
N LEU A 196 12.69 13.14 -16.41
CA LEU A 196 13.42 12.12 -17.17
C LEU A 196 12.49 11.05 -17.75
N LEU A 197 11.49 10.61 -16.99
CA LEU A 197 10.54 9.60 -17.42
C LEU A 197 9.56 10.14 -18.48
N LEU A 198 9.14 11.40 -18.35
CA LEU A 198 8.39 12.09 -19.41
C LEU A 198 9.23 12.20 -20.69
N TRP A 199 10.52 12.53 -20.56
CA TRP A 199 11.44 12.54 -21.71
C TRP A 199 11.60 11.15 -22.35
N ALA A 200 11.55 10.08 -21.55
CA ALA A 200 11.57 8.70 -22.03
C ALA A 200 10.21 8.21 -22.60
N GLY A 201 9.18 9.06 -22.62
CA GLY A 201 7.89 8.78 -23.23
C GLY A 201 6.83 8.19 -22.29
N ALA A 202 6.94 8.41 -20.98
CA ALA A 202 5.90 8.04 -20.02
C ALA A 202 4.67 8.96 -20.19
N ASP A 203 3.46 8.39 -20.18
CA ASP A 203 2.23 9.19 -20.14
C ASP A 203 1.75 9.40 -18.69
N PRO A 204 1.69 10.64 -18.18
CA PRO A 204 1.20 10.90 -16.83
C PRO A 204 -0.28 10.56 -16.61
N ARG A 205 -1.05 10.37 -17.69
CA ARG A 205 -2.48 10.02 -17.64
C ARG A 205 -2.74 8.53 -17.66
N SER A 206 -1.71 7.71 -17.87
CA SER A 206 -1.83 6.26 -17.80
C SER A 206 -2.25 5.83 -16.39
N ILE A 207 -3.36 5.11 -16.32
CA ILE A 207 -3.90 4.55 -15.08
C ILE A 207 -3.29 3.17 -14.87
N GLY A 208 -2.75 2.96 -13.67
CA GLY A 208 -2.20 1.67 -13.29
C GLY A 208 -1.75 1.64 -11.84
N PRO A 209 -1.08 0.55 -11.44
CA PRO A 209 -0.57 0.40 -10.08
C PRO A 209 0.55 1.39 -9.78
N SER A 210 0.59 1.86 -8.54
CA SER A 210 1.57 2.85 -8.05
C SER A 210 2.84 2.23 -7.47
N GLY A 211 2.85 0.90 -7.29
CA GLY A 211 3.97 0.14 -6.73
C GLY A 211 4.22 -1.20 -7.43
N MET A 212 5.18 -1.95 -6.87
CA MET A 212 5.59 -3.27 -7.37
C MET A 212 4.59 -4.37 -6.98
N ASP A 213 4.05 -4.30 -5.75
CA ASP A 213 3.20 -5.33 -5.16
C ASP A 213 1.69 -5.06 -5.30
N GLU A 214 1.32 -3.98 -5.99
CA GLU A 214 -0.06 -3.54 -6.11
C GLU A 214 -0.75 -4.23 -7.29
N HIS A 215 -1.66 -5.14 -6.96
CA HIS A 215 -2.38 -5.97 -7.94
C HIS A 215 -3.88 -5.66 -8.01
N ASP A 216 -4.40 -4.87 -7.07
CA ASP A 216 -5.82 -4.53 -7.00
C ASP A 216 -6.16 -3.44 -8.03
N PRO A 217 -6.97 -3.74 -9.07
CA PRO A 217 -7.34 -2.74 -10.06
C PRO A 217 -8.17 -1.59 -9.46
N GLU A 218 -8.82 -1.78 -8.32
CA GLU A 218 -9.58 -0.73 -7.64
C GLU A 218 -8.68 0.37 -7.06
N SER A 219 -7.40 0.09 -6.84
CA SER A 219 -6.42 1.06 -6.34
C SER A 219 -5.58 1.72 -7.44
N TYR A 220 -5.85 1.39 -8.71
CA TYR A 220 -5.10 1.97 -9.82
C TYR A 220 -5.37 3.46 -9.96
N VAL A 221 -4.30 4.19 -10.25
CA VAL A 221 -4.30 5.65 -10.33
C VAL A 221 -3.36 6.11 -11.43
N SER A 222 -3.53 7.34 -11.86
CA SER A 222 -2.62 8.04 -12.76
C SER A 222 -1.49 8.74 -12.02
N ALA A 223 -0.44 9.16 -12.75
CA ALA A 223 0.62 9.99 -12.17
C ALA A 223 0.10 11.39 -11.78
N LEU A 224 -0.91 11.89 -12.50
CA LEU A 224 -1.63 13.12 -12.15
C LEU A 224 -2.28 13.00 -10.76
N GLU A 225 -3.03 11.93 -10.52
CA GLU A 225 -3.70 11.69 -9.24
C GLU A 225 -2.70 11.52 -8.10
N GLN A 226 -1.59 10.80 -8.32
CA GLN A 226 -0.51 10.67 -7.33
C GLN A 226 0.11 12.02 -6.97
N ALA A 227 0.44 12.85 -7.96
CA ALA A 227 0.98 14.18 -7.71
C ALA A 227 -0.02 15.09 -6.98
N ALA A 228 -1.31 14.97 -7.31
CA ALA A 228 -2.37 15.72 -6.64
C ALA A 228 -2.55 15.30 -5.18
N ALA A 229 -2.68 14.00 -4.91
CA ALA A 229 -2.81 13.44 -3.58
C ALA A 229 -1.59 13.76 -2.70
N SER A 230 -0.39 13.73 -3.26
CA SER A 230 0.86 14.01 -2.54
C SER A 230 1.25 15.50 -2.49
N SER A 231 0.39 16.40 -2.95
CA SER A 231 0.57 17.87 -2.87
C SER A 231 1.74 18.46 -3.69
N HIS A 232 2.09 17.84 -4.82
CA HIS A 232 3.23 18.26 -5.65
C HIS A 232 2.83 19.14 -6.85
N VAL A 233 2.62 20.44 -6.60
CA VAL A 233 2.18 21.41 -7.62
C VAL A 233 3.12 21.51 -8.83
N GLU A 234 4.43 21.52 -8.61
CA GLU A 234 5.40 21.67 -9.70
C GLU A 234 5.40 20.47 -10.66
N ILE A 235 5.09 19.28 -10.14
CA ILE A 235 4.91 18.07 -10.96
C ILE A 235 3.63 18.19 -11.80
N LEU A 236 2.52 18.64 -11.22
CA LEU A 236 1.28 18.88 -11.97
C LEU A 236 1.46 19.94 -13.07
N LYS A 237 2.16 21.04 -12.78
CA LYS A 237 2.54 22.04 -13.80
C LYS A 237 3.37 21.41 -14.92
N LYS A 238 4.31 20.51 -14.58
CA LYS A 238 5.13 19.79 -15.55
C LYS A 238 4.30 18.90 -16.48
N PHE A 239 3.24 18.29 -15.97
CA PHE A 239 2.33 17.44 -16.74
C PHE A 239 1.43 18.18 -17.73
N LYS A 240 1.39 19.52 -17.65
CA LYS A 240 0.59 20.38 -18.53
C LYS A 240 -0.88 19.91 -18.56
N LEU A 241 -1.54 20.13 -17.44
CA LEU A 241 -2.97 19.88 -17.30
C LEU A 241 -3.77 20.64 -18.36
N ASP A 242 -4.76 19.97 -18.92
CA ASP A 242 -5.67 20.47 -19.94
C ASP A 242 -7.11 20.29 -19.45
N ARG A 243 -7.92 21.35 -19.54
CA ARG A 243 -9.27 21.36 -18.95
C ARG A 243 -10.27 20.48 -19.69
N ASP A 244 -10.02 20.22 -20.97
CA ASP A 244 -10.93 19.44 -21.83
C ASP A 244 -10.57 17.95 -21.80
N ARG A 245 -9.30 17.64 -21.51
CA ARG A 245 -8.77 16.28 -21.47
C ARG A 245 -8.66 15.69 -20.07
N ASP A 246 -8.38 16.51 -19.05
CA ASP A 246 -8.12 16.04 -17.69
C ASP A 246 -9.31 16.27 -16.76
N ASP A 247 -9.63 15.26 -15.95
CA ASP A 247 -10.68 15.36 -14.94
C ASP A 247 -10.18 16.15 -13.72
N LEU A 248 -10.30 17.48 -13.82
CA LEU A 248 -9.89 18.38 -12.74
C LEU A 248 -10.73 18.19 -11.48
N SER A 249 -11.98 17.72 -11.58
CA SER A 249 -12.83 17.43 -10.43
C SER A 249 -12.32 16.21 -9.65
N ARG A 250 -11.89 15.16 -10.36
CA ARG A 250 -11.20 14.01 -9.77
C ARG A 250 -9.90 14.43 -9.08
N LEU A 251 -9.07 15.25 -9.73
CA LEU A 251 -7.81 15.72 -9.14
C LEU A 251 -8.04 16.60 -7.90
N LEU A 252 -9.09 17.42 -7.90
CA LEU A 252 -9.48 18.22 -6.75
C LEU A 252 -9.91 17.33 -5.57
N CYS A 253 -10.61 16.23 -5.85
CA CYS A 253 -10.98 15.21 -4.86
C CYS A 253 -9.75 14.50 -4.27
N GLU A 254 -8.70 14.27 -5.06
CA GLU A 254 -7.45 13.66 -4.59
C GLU A 254 -6.61 14.64 -3.76
N ALA A 255 -6.50 15.89 -4.20
CA ALA A 255 -5.83 16.97 -3.46
C ALA A 255 -6.44 17.23 -2.07
N SER A 256 -7.70 16.84 -1.86
CA SER A 256 -8.37 16.92 -0.56
C SER A 256 -7.68 16.07 0.52
N PHE A 257 -7.00 14.98 0.15
CA PHE A 257 -6.24 14.11 1.07
C PHE A 257 -4.84 14.61 1.42
N GLY A 258 -4.24 15.44 0.57
CA GLY A 258 -2.82 15.81 0.69
C GLY A 258 -2.45 16.59 1.96
N GLN A 259 -1.17 16.82 2.18
CA GLN A 259 -0.70 17.57 3.36
C GLN A 259 -0.71 19.09 3.17
N SER A 260 -0.94 19.57 1.94
CA SER A 260 -0.98 21.00 1.62
C SER A 260 -2.26 21.37 0.87
N SER A 261 -2.64 22.64 0.96
CA SER A 261 -3.71 23.24 0.15
C SER A 261 -3.23 23.78 -1.20
N SER A 262 -1.92 23.79 -1.46
CA SER A 262 -1.32 24.39 -2.66
C SER A 262 -1.87 23.81 -3.97
N VAL A 263 -2.06 22.48 -4.02
CA VAL A 263 -2.67 21.82 -5.19
C VAL A 263 -4.14 22.19 -5.34
N LEU A 264 -4.90 22.32 -4.25
CA LEU A 264 -6.30 22.75 -4.34
C LEU A 264 -6.40 24.15 -4.96
N VAL A 265 -5.59 25.10 -4.49
CA VAL A 265 -5.54 26.46 -5.02
C VAL A 265 -5.20 26.42 -6.52
N TYR A 266 -4.13 25.71 -6.87
CA TYR A 266 -3.70 25.60 -8.27
C TYR A 266 -4.78 25.01 -9.19
N LEU A 267 -5.47 23.94 -8.77
CA LEU A 267 -6.53 23.32 -9.55
C LEU A 267 -7.77 24.23 -9.68
N LEU A 268 -8.14 24.93 -8.61
CA LEU A 268 -9.26 25.88 -8.62
C LEU A 268 -8.97 27.09 -9.53
N GLU A 269 -7.75 27.63 -9.49
CA GLU A 269 -7.28 28.69 -10.40
C GLU A 269 -7.26 28.23 -11.86
N LEU A 270 -6.95 26.95 -12.10
CA LEU A 270 -7.06 26.33 -13.42
C LEU A 270 -8.51 26.12 -13.88
N GLY A 271 -9.48 26.34 -12.99
CA GLY A 271 -10.91 26.28 -13.27
C GLY A 271 -11.56 24.94 -12.99
N ALA A 272 -11.01 24.15 -12.04
CA ALA A 272 -11.67 22.98 -11.48
C ALA A 272 -12.99 23.38 -10.80
N ARG A 273 -14.05 22.59 -11.02
CA ARG A 273 -15.34 22.85 -10.38
C ARG A 273 -15.37 22.20 -8.99
N PRO A 274 -15.66 22.96 -7.92
CA PRO A 274 -15.68 22.41 -6.56
C PRO A 274 -16.91 21.55 -6.26
N ASN A 275 -18.01 21.72 -7.01
CA ASN A 275 -19.25 20.97 -6.85
C ASN A 275 -19.40 19.96 -8.01
N ASP A 276 -19.09 18.70 -7.73
CA ASP A 276 -19.06 17.60 -8.68
C ASP A 276 -20.30 16.68 -8.58
N ARG A 277 -21.09 16.78 -7.51
CA ARG A 277 -22.24 15.89 -7.29
C ARG A 277 -23.49 16.35 -8.01
N ALA A 278 -24.34 15.39 -8.39
CA ALA A 278 -25.62 15.64 -9.05
C ALA A 278 -26.62 16.49 -8.22
N ASN A 279 -26.53 16.43 -6.88
CA ASN A 279 -27.33 17.26 -5.97
C ASN A 279 -26.74 18.66 -5.72
N GLY A 280 -25.72 19.05 -6.50
CA GLY A 280 -24.98 20.31 -6.34
C GLY A 280 -23.98 20.32 -5.18
N GLY A 281 -23.76 19.17 -4.52
CA GLY A 281 -22.79 19.03 -3.44
C GLY A 281 -21.34 18.90 -3.92
N SER A 282 -20.41 19.07 -2.98
CA SER A 282 -18.96 18.99 -3.19
C SER A 282 -18.36 17.76 -2.52
N THR A 283 -17.90 16.80 -3.31
CA THR A 283 -17.12 15.64 -2.83
C THR A 283 -15.78 16.05 -2.20
N PRO A 284 -14.98 16.97 -2.78
CA PRO A 284 -13.76 17.47 -2.13
C PRO A 284 -14.03 18.00 -0.71
N LEU A 285 -15.06 18.83 -0.56
CA LEU A 285 -15.45 19.40 0.72
C LEU A 285 -15.91 18.33 1.70
N SER A 286 -16.78 17.41 1.27
CA SER A 286 -17.24 16.29 2.08
C SER A 286 -16.10 15.40 2.58
N ARG A 287 -15.08 15.16 1.74
CA ARG A 287 -13.86 14.45 2.15
C ARG A 287 -13.10 15.23 3.22
N CYS A 288 -12.80 16.52 3.00
CA CYS A 288 -12.12 17.34 4.01
C CYS A 288 -12.87 17.34 5.35
N LEU A 289 -14.21 17.44 5.32
CA LEU A 289 -15.07 17.37 6.51
C LEU A 289 -14.97 16.03 7.26
N HIS A 290 -14.90 14.92 6.52
CA HIS A 290 -14.72 13.59 7.12
C HIS A 290 -13.36 13.46 7.82
N PHE A 291 -12.30 13.96 7.17
CA PHE A 291 -10.91 13.77 7.60
C PHE A 291 -10.38 14.78 8.62
N VAL A 292 -11.15 15.81 9.01
CA VAL A 292 -10.70 16.84 9.99
C VAL A 292 -10.02 16.23 11.22
N HIS A 293 -10.62 15.22 11.85
CA HIS A 293 -10.06 14.60 13.06
C HIS A 293 -8.90 13.62 12.81
N PHE A 294 -8.72 13.19 11.55
CA PHE A 294 -7.66 12.28 11.13
C PHE A 294 -6.34 12.98 10.76
N GLU A 295 -6.32 14.32 10.72
CA GLU A 295 -5.11 15.09 10.44
C GLU A 295 -3.98 14.74 11.43
N GLY A 296 -2.78 14.46 10.88
CA GLY A 296 -1.57 14.21 11.67
C GLY A 296 -1.51 12.87 12.43
N ILE A 297 -2.34 11.88 12.08
CA ILE A 297 -2.37 10.57 12.78
C ILE A 297 -1.09 9.73 12.64
N GLY A 298 -0.15 10.13 11.78
CA GLY A 298 1.06 9.36 11.52
C GLY A 298 2.11 9.30 12.63
N ILE A 299 1.99 10.00 13.76
CA ILE A 299 3.14 10.15 14.67
C ILE A 299 2.84 9.85 16.15
N HIS A 300 1.65 10.14 16.70
CA HIS A 300 1.31 9.77 18.09
C HIS A 300 -0.19 9.56 18.26
N ILE A 301 -0.59 8.53 19.03
CA ILE A 301 -1.93 8.44 19.60
C ILE A 301 -2.11 9.68 20.48
N PHE A 302 -2.82 10.69 20.00
CA PHE A 302 -3.09 11.90 20.77
C PHE A 302 -4.10 11.54 21.87
N PRO A 303 -3.73 11.63 23.17
CA PRO A 303 -4.68 11.43 24.25
C PRO A 303 -5.47 12.73 24.44
N GLY A 304 -6.59 12.88 23.72
CA GLY A 304 -7.45 14.05 23.87
C GLY A 304 -8.29 14.39 22.65
N LYS A 305 -9.09 15.46 22.78
CA LYS A 305 -9.84 16.04 21.66
C LYS A 305 -8.91 16.85 20.75
N ARG A 306 -9.22 16.86 19.45
CA ARG A 306 -8.49 17.68 18.48
C ARG A 306 -8.77 19.17 18.67
N THR A 307 -7.73 19.99 18.68
CA THR A 307 -7.81 21.45 18.80
C THR A 307 -7.82 22.10 17.41
N VAL A 308 -8.21 23.38 17.33
CA VAL A 308 -8.19 24.18 16.07
C VAL A 308 -6.81 24.18 15.41
N TYR A 309 -5.74 24.20 16.20
CA TYR A 309 -4.37 24.18 15.69
C TYR A 309 -4.01 22.83 15.07
N SER A 310 -4.45 21.73 15.68
CA SER A 310 -4.15 20.37 15.20
C SER A 310 -4.88 19.96 13.92
N VAL A 311 -5.91 20.71 13.53
CA VAL A 311 -6.71 20.47 12.32
C VAL A 311 -6.65 21.64 11.34
N SER A 312 -5.61 22.46 11.48
CA SER A 312 -5.49 23.74 10.76
C SER A 312 -5.39 23.54 9.26
N THR A 313 -4.73 22.47 8.78
CA THR A 313 -4.64 22.16 7.35
C THR A 313 -6.02 21.85 6.79
N SER A 314 -6.79 21.00 7.48
CA SER A 314 -8.15 20.64 7.07
C SER A 314 -9.08 21.85 7.03
N LEU A 315 -9.01 22.72 8.04
CA LEU A 315 -9.79 23.95 8.08
C LEU A 315 -9.41 24.90 6.94
N GLU A 316 -8.13 24.98 6.59
CA GLU A 316 -7.65 25.81 5.48
C GLU A 316 -8.15 25.28 4.13
N LYS A 317 -8.10 23.97 3.90
CA LYS A 317 -8.67 23.37 2.69
C LYS A 317 -10.18 23.61 2.58
N ILE A 318 -10.91 23.46 3.69
CA ILE A 318 -12.35 23.72 3.75
C ILE A 318 -12.64 25.20 3.45
N ARG A 319 -11.84 26.13 3.99
CA ARG A 319 -11.93 27.56 3.69
C ARG A 319 -11.74 27.83 2.21
N ILE A 320 -10.65 27.34 1.61
CA ILE A 320 -10.32 27.56 0.20
C ILE A 320 -11.46 27.03 -0.70
N LEU A 321 -11.94 25.81 -0.45
CA LEU A 321 -13.07 25.26 -1.20
C LEU A 321 -14.33 26.12 -1.04
N ALA A 322 -14.64 26.55 0.18
CA ALA A 322 -15.81 27.38 0.46
C ALA A 322 -15.74 28.75 -0.22
N GLU A 323 -14.58 29.41 -0.21
CA GLU A 323 -14.34 30.68 -0.89
C GLU A 323 -14.50 30.57 -2.42
N HIS A 324 -14.29 29.38 -2.97
CA HIS A 324 -14.53 29.07 -4.38
C HIS A 324 -15.96 28.53 -4.64
N GLY A 325 -16.87 28.63 -3.66
CA GLY A 325 -18.28 28.28 -3.83
C GLY A 325 -18.60 26.80 -3.66
N ALA A 326 -17.74 26.02 -2.98
CA ALA A 326 -18.05 24.65 -2.61
C ALA A 326 -19.28 24.61 -1.69
N PHE A 327 -20.26 23.78 -2.06
CA PHE A 327 -21.51 23.61 -1.34
C PHE A 327 -21.57 22.22 -0.71
N TRP A 328 -21.81 22.16 0.59
CA TRP A 328 -21.99 20.91 1.31
C TRP A 328 -23.48 20.52 1.34
N ASN A 329 -23.80 19.52 0.53
CA ASN A 329 -25.12 18.88 0.48
C ASN A 329 -24.96 17.37 0.75
N PRO A 330 -25.15 16.92 2.01
CA PRO A 330 -24.94 15.51 2.35
C PRO A 330 -25.95 14.62 1.63
N ASP A 331 -25.48 13.54 1.00
CA ASP A 331 -26.33 12.66 0.20
C ASP A 331 -27.31 11.87 1.07
N ASP A 332 -26.91 11.59 2.31
CA ASP A 332 -27.68 10.78 3.24
C ASP A 332 -27.47 11.15 4.72
N VAL A 333 -28.17 10.41 5.57
CA VAL A 333 -28.09 10.53 7.03
C VAL A 333 -26.73 10.06 7.57
N TYR A 334 -26.02 9.18 6.85
CA TYR A 334 -24.70 8.69 7.26
C TYR A 334 -23.65 9.79 7.18
N GLU A 335 -23.57 10.53 6.09
CA GLU A 335 -22.61 11.62 5.90
C GLU A 335 -22.78 12.71 6.98
N MET A 336 -24.03 13.11 7.23
CA MET A 336 -24.37 14.05 8.31
C MET A 336 -23.96 13.50 9.70
N ASN A 337 -24.22 12.21 9.98
CA ASN A 337 -23.79 11.58 11.23
C ASN A 337 -22.28 11.46 11.34
N SER A 338 -21.58 11.25 10.23
CA SER A 338 -20.13 11.22 10.18
C SER A 338 -19.56 12.57 10.59
N LEU A 339 -20.03 13.68 10.03
CA LEU A 339 -19.58 15.01 10.43
C LEU A 339 -19.82 15.27 11.93
N ARG A 340 -21.01 14.92 12.45
CA ARG A 340 -21.28 15.06 13.90
C ARG A 340 -20.29 14.27 14.75
N ARG A 341 -19.94 13.04 14.34
CA ARG A 341 -18.97 12.21 15.06
C ARG A 341 -17.59 12.85 15.03
N THR A 342 -17.11 13.22 13.84
CA THR A 342 -15.83 13.92 13.64
C THR A 342 -15.72 15.15 14.54
N LEU A 343 -16.74 16.01 14.57
CA LEU A 343 -16.74 17.22 15.40
C LEU A 343 -16.83 16.92 16.91
N LEU A 344 -17.56 15.87 17.31
CA LEU A 344 -17.62 15.46 18.72
C LEU A 344 -16.29 14.94 19.26
N GLU A 345 -15.40 14.46 18.39
CA GLU A 345 -14.04 14.05 18.71
C GLU A 345 -13.05 15.24 18.73
N CYS A 346 -13.50 16.43 18.33
CA CYS A 346 -12.77 17.68 18.43
C CYS A 346 -13.22 18.51 19.64
N GLU A 347 -12.46 19.56 19.94
CA GLU A 347 -12.86 20.64 20.84
C GLU A 347 -13.95 21.53 20.18
N PRO A 348 -14.86 22.13 20.95
CA PRO A 348 -15.99 22.89 20.39
C PRO A 348 -15.55 24.07 19.51
N GLU A 349 -14.38 24.64 19.77
CA GLU A 349 -13.74 25.71 19.01
C GLU A 349 -13.50 25.31 17.54
N VAL A 350 -13.26 24.02 17.26
CA VAL A 350 -13.15 23.49 15.89
C VAL A 350 -14.49 23.61 15.17
N SER A 351 -15.59 23.28 15.84
CA SER A 351 -16.94 23.46 15.28
C SER A 351 -17.22 24.94 15.03
N ILE A 352 -16.84 25.84 15.95
CA ILE A 352 -17.00 27.28 15.75
C ILE A 352 -16.17 27.80 14.58
N ALA A 353 -14.93 27.35 14.43
CA ALA A 353 -14.08 27.70 13.29
C ALA A 353 -14.73 27.26 11.97
N LEU A 354 -15.22 26.02 11.91
CA LEU A 354 -15.95 25.50 10.76
C LEU A 354 -17.22 26.31 10.46
N PHE A 355 -17.99 26.66 11.49
CA PHE A 355 -19.24 27.41 11.31
C PHE A 355 -19.01 28.83 10.80
N LYS A 356 -17.92 29.48 11.22
CA LYS A 356 -17.51 30.77 10.65
C LYS A 356 -17.28 30.66 9.14
N ILE A 357 -16.59 29.60 8.68
CA ILE A 357 -16.37 29.35 7.26
C ILE A 357 -17.72 29.12 6.55
N PHE A 358 -18.57 28.27 7.13
CA PHE A 358 -19.84 27.88 6.50
C PHE A 358 -20.82 29.05 6.35
N VAL A 359 -20.93 29.89 7.37
CA VAL A 359 -21.84 31.04 7.37
C VAL A 359 -21.34 32.12 6.41
N SER A 360 -20.05 32.45 6.44
CA SER A 360 -19.48 33.49 5.59
C SER A 360 -19.58 33.16 4.10
N ASN A 361 -19.53 31.87 3.74
CA ASN A 361 -19.53 31.41 2.34
C ASN A 361 -20.82 30.68 1.91
N ALA A 362 -21.88 30.75 2.72
CA ALA A 362 -23.15 30.08 2.44
C ALA A 362 -23.02 28.58 2.06
N VAL A 363 -22.11 27.87 2.74
CA VAL A 363 -21.67 26.51 2.36
C VAL A 363 -22.79 25.47 2.44
N CYS A 364 -23.82 25.67 3.25
CA CYS A 364 -24.91 24.70 3.34
C CYS A 364 -26.27 25.37 3.63
N SER A 365 -27.35 24.64 3.32
CA SER A 365 -28.71 25.13 3.48
C SER A 365 -29.12 25.27 4.96
N GLN A 366 -30.16 26.08 5.21
CA GLN A 366 -30.78 26.18 6.54
C GLN A 366 -31.31 24.82 7.05
N ASN A 367 -31.78 23.95 6.16
CA ASN A 367 -32.22 22.60 6.51
C ASN A 367 -31.03 21.71 6.92
N THR A 368 -29.88 21.87 6.26
CA THR A 368 -28.63 21.18 6.63
C THR A 368 -28.18 21.60 8.02
N TRP A 369 -28.24 22.90 8.35
CA TRP A 369 -28.00 23.41 9.71
C TRP A 369 -28.96 22.81 10.75
N LYS A 370 -30.27 22.84 10.49
CA LYS A 370 -31.29 22.24 11.38
C LYS A 370 -31.01 20.76 11.61
N SER A 371 -30.67 20.05 10.53
CA SER A 371 -30.27 18.66 10.61
C SER A 371 -29.06 18.54 11.52
N LEU A 372 -27.96 19.26 11.28
CA LEU A 372 -26.75 19.20 12.12
C LEU A 372 -27.04 19.34 13.62
N PHE A 373 -27.88 20.31 14.00
CA PHE A 373 -28.27 20.58 15.39
C PHE A 373 -29.36 19.66 15.98
N SER A 374 -29.95 18.75 15.20
CA SER A 374 -30.96 17.80 15.71
C SER A 374 -30.43 16.88 16.83
N SER A 375 -29.12 16.66 16.89
CA SER A 375 -28.48 15.86 17.94
C SER A 375 -28.35 16.64 19.25
N VAL A 376 -29.00 16.16 20.31
CA VAL A 376 -28.87 16.72 21.68
C VAL A 376 -27.41 16.73 22.15
N ARG A 377 -26.69 15.62 21.93
CA ARG A 377 -25.27 15.48 22.31
C ARG A 377 -24.40 16.52 21.60
N PHE A 378 -24.68 16.81 20.33
CA PHE A 378 -23.95 17.82 19.57
C PHE A 378 -24.25 19.23 20.07
N ARG A 379 -25.50 19.53 20.44
CA ARG A 379 -25.85 20.82 21.05
C ARG A 379 -25.17 21.02 22.41
N GLN A 380 -25.14 19.99 23.25
CA GLN A 380 -24.41 20.03 24.54
C GLN A 380 -22.91 20.26 24.36
N HIS A 381 -22.31 19.65 23.32
CA HIS A 381 -20.90 19.87 23.01
C HIS A 381 -20.56 21.35 22.76
N LEU A 382 -21.51 22.13 22.22
CA LEU A 382 -21.35 23.55 21.88
C LEU A 382 -21.83 24.51 22.99
N GLU A 383 -22.26 24.00 24.14
CA GLU A 383 -22.92 24.83 25.18
C GLU A 383 -22.03 25.95 25.71
N LYS A 384 -20.74 25.64 25.92
CA LYS A 384 -19.72 26.62 26.34
C LYS A 384 -19.49 27.72 25.30
N GLU A 385 -19.71 27.40 24.03
CA GLU A 385 -19.55 28.31 22.89
C GLU A 385 -20.90 28.88 22.37
N SER A 386 -21.96 28.79 23.17
CA SER A 386 -23.33 29.19 22.78
C SER A 386 -23.45 30.66 22.35
N TRP A 387 -22.57 31.53 22.85
CA TRP A 387 -22.52 32.93 22.45
C TRP A 387 -22.16 33.08 20.96
N TRP A 388 -21.28 32.23 20.41
CA TRP A 388 -20.96 32.20 18.98
C TRP A 388 -22.16 31.80 18.13
N LEU A 389 -23.01 30.89 18.60
CA LEU A 389 -24.24 30.54 17.89
C LEU A 389 -25.19 31.73 17.77
N THR A 390 -25.19 32.63 18.76
CA THR A 390 -25.93 33.90 18.69
C THR A 390 -25.28 34.82 17.65
N ARG A 391 -23.96 35.01 17.73
CA ARG A 391 -23.19 35.89 16.82
C ARG A 391 -23.29 35.45 15.35
N LEU A 392 -23.30 34.15 15.09
CA LEU A 392 -23.44 33.56 13.76
C LEU A 392 -24.90 33.41 13.31
N LYS A 393 -25.88 33.89 14.09
CA LYS A 393 -27.33 33.77 13.82
C LYS A 393 -27.82 32.33 13.66
N LEU A 394 -27.12 31.36 14.25
CA LEU A 394 -27.46 29.93 14.23
C LEU A 394 -28.32 29.50 15.43
N ARG A 395 -28.44 30.33 16.46
CA ARG A 395 -29.17 29.99 17.71
C ARG A 395 -30.61 29.55 17.46
N GLY A 396 -31.32 30.19 16.54
CA GLY A 396 -32.69 29.79 16.17
C GLY A 396 -32.78 28.42 15.49
N LEU A 397 -31.71 27.98 14.83
CA LEU A 397 -31.62 26.65 14.21
C LEU A 397 -31.15 25.58 15.20
N ALA A 398 -30.36 25.98 16.19
CA ALA A 398 -29.91 25.14 17.29
C ALA A 398 -30.97 24.97 18.40
N ALA A 399 -31.98 25.83 18.43
CA ALA A 399 -33.18 25.65 19.23
C ALA A 399 -33.98 24.47 18.65
N GLY A 400 -33.59 23.25 19.03
CA GLY A 400 -34.41 22.07 18.79
C GLY A 400 -35.81 22.23 19.41
N PRO A 401 -36.76 21.35 19.07
CA PRO A 401 -38.11 21.40 19.64
C PRO A 401 -38.03 21.54 21.17
N PRO A 402 -38.94 22.34 21.77
CA PRO A 402 -38.82 22.75 23.16
C PRO A 402 -38.61 21.54 24.05
N THR A 403 -37.53 21.58 24.83
CA THR A 403 -37.27 20.64 25.91
C THR A 403 -38.43 20.76 26.89
N LYS A 404 -39.39 19.83 26.86
CA LYS A 404 -40.27 19.64 28.01
C LYS A 404 -39.39 19.34 29.21
N GLY A 405 -39.61 20.14 30.25
CA GLY A 405 -38.80 20.17 31.45
C GLY A 405 -38.70 18.84 32.16
N GLN A 406 -37.73 18.80 33.06
CA GLN A 406 -37.61 17.82 34.13
C GLN A 406 -38.99 17.61 34.80
N GLY A 407 -39.40 16.34 34.91
CA GLY A 407 -40.62 15.93 35.60
C GLY A 407 -41.71 15.41 34.66
N GLY A 408 -41.70 14.11 34.35
CA GLY A 408 -42.78 13.44 33.63
C GLY A 408 -42.37 12.06 33.14
N THR A 409 -43.07 11.04 33.60
CA THR A 409 -42.84 9.60 33.43
C THR A 409 -42.48 9.17 32.01
N ALA A 410 -41.55 8.21 31.91
CA ALA A 410 -41.18 7.56 30.68
C ALA A 410 -42.42 7.00 29.96
N SER A 411 -42.82 7.58 28.83
CA SER A 411 -43.71 6.85 27.92
C SER A 411 -42.87 5.78 27.21
N SER A 412 -43.08 4.52 27.58
CA SER A 412 -42.53 3.36 26.89
C SER A 412 -42.74 3.49 25.37
N PRO A 413 -41.72 3.23 24.52
CA PRO A 413 -41.94 3.15 23.09
C PRO A 413 -42.82 1.92 22.81
N ARG A 414 -43.93 2.16 22.11
CA ARG A 414 -44.90 1.10 21.73
C ARG A 414 -44.21 0.05 20.87
N ILE A 415 -44.18 -1.19 21.35
CA ILE A 415 -43.70 -2.34 20.59
C ILE A 415 -44.75 -2.70 19.54
N SER A 416 -44.29 -3.01 18.33
CA SER A 416 -45.16 -3.33 17.21
C SER A 416 -46.01 -4.57 17.52
N ARG A 417 -47.34 -4.41 17.57
CA ARG A 417 -48.29 -5.54 17.74
C ARG A 417 -48.11 -6.62 16.68
N ARG A 418 -47.73 -6.23 15.45
CA ARG A 418 -47.47 -7.16 14.34
C ARG A 418 -46.27 -8.06 14.62
N LEU A 419 -45.25 -7.58 15.35
CA LEU A 419 -44.09 -8.40 15.72
C LEU A 419 -44.43 -9.35 16.87
N LEU A 420 -45.21 -8.92 17.86
CA LEU A 420 -45.68 -9.78 18.95
C LEU A 420 -46.64 -10.88 18.46
N ALA A 421 -47.35 -10.66 17.35
CA ALA A 421 -48.16 -11.68 16.70
C ALA A 421 -47.35 -12.75 15.95
N HIS A 422 -46.10 -12.45 15.55
CA HIS A 422 -45.22 -13.37 14.83
C HIS A 422 -44.12 -13.99 15.71
N TYR A 423 -43.80 -13.35 16.85
CA TYR A 423 -42.73 -13.78 17.74
C TYR A 423 -43.19 -13.69 19.19
N ASP A 424 -43.20 -14.83 19.88
CA ASP A 424 -43.28 -14.86 21.34
C ASP A 424 -41.96 -14.33 21.92
N ARG A 425 -42.07 -13.21 22.63
CA ARG A 425 -40.92 -12.48 23.18
C ARG A 425 -40.19 -13.26 24.28
N GLU A 426 -40.90 -13.99 25.13
CA GLU A 426 -40.29 -14.75 26.21
C GLU A 426 -39.63 -16.02 25.69
N GLN A 427 -40.29 -16.68 24.73
CA GLN A 427 -39.71 -17.82 24.04
C GLN A 427 -38.44 -17.44 23.27
N LEU A 428 -38.49 -16.35 22.51
CA LEU A 428 -37.34 -15.84 21.75
C LEU A 428 -36.18 -15.48 22.69
N TYR A 429 -36.47 -14.88 23.84
CA TYR A 429 -35.46 -14.60 24.87
C TYR A 429 -34.83 -15.85 25.46
N ARG A 430 -35.57 -16.94 25.66
CA ARG A 430 -34.98 -18.23 26.09
C ARG A 430 -34.04 -18.79 25.03
N GLN A 431 -34.54 -18.91 23.81
CA GLN A 431 -33.83 -19.56 22.71
C GLN A 431 -32.53 -18.84 22.32
N VAL A 432 -32.52 -17.50 22.33
CA VAL A 432 -31.33 -16.70 22.02
C VAL A 432 -30.19 -16.89 23.04
N TRP A 433 -30.51 -17.36 24.25
CA TRP A 433 -29.53 -17.67 25.31
C TRP A 433 -29.24 -19.18 25.45
N GLU A 434 -29.94 -20.03 24.70
CA GLU A 434 -29.73 -21.49 24.66
C GLU A 434 -28.86 -21.91 23.47
N GLN A 435 -29.01 -21.24 22.32
CA GLN A 435 -28.25 -21.55 21.11
C GLN A 435 -27.77 -20.32 20.31
N PRO A 436 -26.71 -20.46 19.48
CA PRO A 436 -26.20 -19.37 18.65
C PRO A 436 -27.26 -18.80 17.69
N MET A 437 -27.22 -17.48 17.49
CA MET A 437 -28.17 -16.72 16.66
C MET A 437 -28.28 -17.26 15.23
N GLN A 438 -27.17 -17.74 14.66
CA GLN A 438 -27.15 -18.31 13.29
C GLN A 438 -27.97 -19.60 13.17
N LYS A 439 -27.96 -20.44 14.22
CA LYS A 439 -28.75 -21.68 14.24
C LYS A 439 -30.23 -21.35 14.47
N LEU A 440 -30.50 -20.45 15.43
CA LEU A 440 -31.85 -20.01 15.72
C LEU A 440 -32.53 -19.31 14.53
N ALA A 441 -31.79 -18.49 13.77
CA ALA A 441 -32.33 -17.80 12.60
C ALA A 441 -32.81 -18.77 11.51
N LYS A 442 -32.11 -19.90 11.31
CA LYS A 442 -32.53 -20.96 10.39
C LYS A 442 -33.85 -21.61 10.81
N GLU A 443 -34.05 -21.85 12.11
CA GLU A 443 -35.31 -22.40 12.65
C GLU A 443 -36.49 -21.45 12.47
N TYR A 444 -36.23 -20.13 12.52
CA TYR A 444 -37.23 -19.10 12.23
C TYR A 444 -37.38 -18.77 10.73
N GLY A 445 -36.65 -19.45 9.83
CA GLY A 445 -36.71 -19.20 8.39
C GLY A 445 -36.25 -17.80 7.97
N VAL A 446 -35.39 -17.13 8.75
CA VAL A 446 -34.91 -15.76 8.51
C VAL A 446 -33.38 -15.67 8.57
N SER A 447 -32.81 -14.56 8.11
CA SER A 447 -31.37 -14.31 8.29
C SER A 447 -31.04 -13.93 9.74
N ASP A 448 -29.80 -14.18 10.17
CA ASP A 448 -29.29 -13.83 11.50
C ASP A 448 -29.33 -12.31 11.77
N VAL A 449 -29.07 -11.49 10.74
CA VAL A 449 -29.21 -10.04 10.79
C VAL A 449 -30.68 -9.64 10.96
N ALA A 450 -31.62 -10.32 10.30
CA ALA A 450 -33.05 -10.06 10.45
C ALA A 450 -33.55 -10.43 11.85
N LEU A 451 -33.18 -11.60 12.38
CA LEU A 451 -33.54 -12.02 13.73
C LEU A 451 -32.92 -11.11 14.80
N SER A 452 -31.68 -10.64 14.59
CA SER A 452 -31.02 -9.66 15.47
C SER A 452 -31.76 -8.31 15.49
N LYS A 453 -32.22 -7.83 14.32
CA LYS A 453 -33.08 -6.63 14.23
C LYS A 453 -34.41 -6.86 14.95
N THR A 454 -35.01 -8.05 14.84
CA THR A 454 -36.25 -8.42 15.54
C THR A 454 -36.06 -8.41 17.06
N CYS A 455 -34.99 -9.04 17.58
CA CYS A 455 -34.66 -9.00 19.02
C CYS A 455 -34.49 -7.57 19.53
N ARG A 456 -33.84 -6.69 18.75
CA ARG A 456 -33.67 -5.27 19.08
C ARG A 456 -35.01 -4.53 19.13
N LYS A 457 -35.90 -4.77 18.14
CA LYS A 457 -37.25 -4.18 18.09
C LYS A 457 -38.15 -4.67 19.23
N LEU A 458 -37.97 -5.92 19.68
CA LEU A 458 -38.70 -6.53 20.80
C LEU A 458 -38.02 -6.29 22.16
N ARG A 459 -36.88 -5.59 22.22
CA ARG A 459 -36.08 -5.40 23.46
C ARG A 459 -35.75 -6.74 24.16
N VAL A 460 -35.40 -7.75 23.38
CA VAL A 460 -34.87 -9.02 23.86
C VAL A 460 -33.35 -8.87 23.96
N PRO A 461 -32.74 -8.93 25.16
CA PRO A 461 -31.29 -8.88 25.30
C PRO A 461 -30.69 -10.13 24.67
N VAL A 462 -29.59 -9.95 23.94
CA VAL A 462 -28.90 -11.04 23.23
C VAL A 462 -27.46 -11.18 23.73
N PRO A 463 -26.87 -12.38 23.70
CA PRO A 463 -25.46 -12.56 24.04
C PRO A 463 -24.53 -11.69 23.19
N GLY A 464 -23.52 -11.10 23.83
CA GLY A 464 -22.51 -10.27 23.15
C GLY A 464 -21.63 -11.06 22.17
N ARG A 465 -20.92 -10.35 21.29
CA ARG A 465 -19.96 -10.98 20.36
C ARG A 465 -18.92 -11.80 21.15
N GLY A 466 -18.67 -13.02 20.71
CA GLY A 466 -17.75 -13.96 21.37
C GLY A 466 -18.30 -14.69 22.59
N PHE A 467 -19.55 -14.44 23.04
CA PHE A 467 -20.15 -15.15 24.17
C PHE A 467 -20.17 -16.67 23.96
N TRP A 468 -20.59 -17.13 22.78
CA TRP A 468 -20.67 -18.56 22.45
C TRP A 468 -19.29 -19.23 22.31
N ALA A 469 -18.29 -18.51 21.81
CA ALA A 469 -16.90 -18.97 21.77
C ALA A 469 -16.32 -19.12 23.18
N LYS A 470 -16.60 -18.16 24.07
CA LYS A 470 -16.22 -18.24 25.49
C LYS A 470 -16.90 -19.39 26.22
N LYS A 471 -18.17 -19.68 25.90
CA LYS A 471 -18.93 -20.81 26.45
C LYS A 471 -18.33 -22.15 26.03
N GLN A 472 -17.92 -22.30 24.77
CA GLN A 472 -17.25 -23.51 24.27
C GLN A 472 -15.84 -23.69 24.86
N ALA A 473 -15.14 -22.58 25.12
CA ALA A 473 -13.80 -22.58 25.72
C ALA A 473 -13.79 -22.72 27.25
N GLY A 474 -14.94 -22.95 27.90
CA GLY A 474 -15.02 -23.11 29.36
C GLY A 474 -14.74 -21.85 30.18
N VAL A 475 -14.72 -20.67 29.55
CA VAL A 475 -14.40 -19.39 30.21
C VAL A 475 -15.62 -18.90 31.00
N PRO A 476 -15.45 -18.33 32.23
CA PRO A 476 -16.55 -17.76 33.00
C PRO A 476 -17.35 -16.73 32.20
N LEU A 477 -18.67 -16.89 32.16
CA LEU A 477 -19.58 -16.07 31.37
C LEU A 477 -20.25 -14.97 32.22
N PRO A 478 -20.54 -13.80 31.64
CA PRO A 478 -21.33 -12.77 32.31
C PRO A 478 -22.76 -13.27 32.59
N LYS A 479 -23.35 -12.83 33.71
CA LYS A 479 -24.72 -13.21 34.09
C LYS A 479 -25.72 -12.78 33.01
N ARG A 480 -26.64 -13.68 32.66
CA ARG A 480 -27.75 -13.43 31.72
C ARG A 480 -28.61 -12.26 32.24
N PRO A 481 -28.76 -11.15 31.48
CA PRO A 481 -29.60 -10.01 31.87
C PRO A 481 -31.08 -10.40 31.88
N GLN A 482 -31.85 -9.96 32.87
CA GLN A 482 -33.30 -10.22 32.92
C GLN A 482 -34.03 -9.63 31.70
N LEU A 483 -35.12 -10.28 31.28
CA LEU A 483 -35.95 -9.78 30.19
C LEU A 483 -36.67 -8.50 30.65
N PRO A 484 -36.46 -7.35 29.98
CA PRO A 484 -37.11 -6.10 30.41
C PRO A 484 -38.64 -6.21 30.35
N ILE A 485 -39.37 -5.70 31.35
CA ILE A 485 -40.84 -5.65 31.31
C ILE A 485 -41.25 -4.58 30.27
N LEU A 486 -42.21 -4.91 29.42
CA LEU A 486 -42.78 -3.96 28.45
C LEU A 486 -43.99 -3.30 29.12
N GLY A 487 -43.86 -2.03 29.51
CA GLY A 487 -44.96 -1.22 30.06
C GLY A 487 -45.85 -0.63 28.97
#